data_AF-A0A6A5S7F0-F1
#
_entry.id   AF-A0A6A5S7F0-F1
#
_cell.length_a   1.000
_cell.length_b   1.000
_cell.length_c   1.000
_cell.angle_alpha   90.00
_cell.angle_beta   90.00
_cell.angle_gamma   90.00
#
_symmetry.space_group_name_H-M   'P 1'
#
loop_
_entity.id
_entity.type
_entity.pdbx_description
1 polymer ?
#
loop_
_entity_poly.entity_id
_entity_poly.type
_entity_poly.pdbx_seq_one_letter_code
_entity_poly.pdbx_strand_id
1 'polypeptide(L)'
;MTPTERPILFHYAQSIYSHRVLWYLWLRDIAYDECIQPPVMPRPDLASIAVNYRRIPIMAIGKDIYIDSRLIISKLESLYPNSALSPTTAEQSGLRLLFEHYSDSGLFNSAVKLMPYWSSNSLVQNKSFLDDRQKLMGGRRMTSENMQAGRPDGLQNMRQAFDLLESTFLADERQWILGTEGPSVVDIDAVWPFEWLIIDRSMKGSLPDERFGAKNYPKTHAWIQRLMNRVKAAKDKTRKPSALDGKTMGAQVLNTTSPTVPLTFDDHDPLGFKAGDTVEVYPSDYGQAHKDRGTIIGLTVSEVVIRNSKGLHLHFPRWNFRITKAAAQKATPSLSGTKKFPKMRLIYHSFSPYTRKVFMLAHELNLAQHITLEKVVVAPIPIKGWIDNTDDVAKFNPMGKIPCLVTDDVPTGIFDSRVICEYLTELAGVKMKKDQRYWQMRALHACADGIADAGVLITYEVRIRKERGLYFKEWVEGQKTKIVRGLDRFEAAAAEGVLREPDSGPATVDEVAVAVATAMTEQMVFLGLQWRKGRPKLQKWMSKWEKRGSFVATPPTKDWVAAGAAEKIAKL
;
A
#
# COMPACT_ATOMS: atom_id res chain seq x y z
N MET A 1 5.34 -12.46 31.48
CA MET A 1 3.90 -12.41 31.82
C MET A 1 3.13 -12.26 30.53
N THR A 2 2.01 -12.96 30.39
CA THR A 2 1.12 -12.82 29.22
C THR A 2 0.72 -11.35 29.05
N PRO A 3 0.75 -10.78 27.84
CA PRO A 3 0.31 -9.41 27.60
C PRO A 3 -1.12 -9.19 28.11
N THR A 4 -1.37 -8.01 28.68
CA THR A 4 -2.71 -7.57 29.09
C THR A 4 -3.60 -7.27 27.89
N GLU A 5 -3.01 -6.79 26.79
CA GLU A 5 -3.71 -6.50 25.55
C GLU A 5 -3.91 -7.76 24.72
N ARG A 6 -5.08 -7.87 24.09
CA ARG A 6 -5.32 -8.92 23.11
C ARG A 6 -4.57 -8.63 21.82
N PRO A 7 -4.02 -9.66 21.15
CA PRO A 7 -3.49 -9.50 19.80
C PRO A 7 -4.57 -9.04 18.83
N ILE A 8 -4.22 -8.08 17.96
CA ILE A 8 -5.03 -7.67 16.82
C ILE A 8 -4.32 -8.16 15.55
N LEU A 9 -4.96 -9.06 14.82
CA LEU A 9 -4.42 -9.61 13.58
C LEU A 9 -4.95 -8.83 12.37
N PHE A 10 -4.03 -8.25 11.59
CA PHE A 10 -4.33 -7.64 10.30
C PHE A 10 -4.20 -8.71 9.22
N HIS A 11 -5.33 -9.16 8.65
CA HIS A 11 -5.33 -10.25 7.69
C HIS A 11 -6.46 -10.19 6.67
N TYR A 12 -6.43 -11.10 5.71
CA TYR A 12 -7.57 -11.38 4.82
C TYR A 12 -7.67 -12.88 4.57
N ALA A 13 -8.89 -13.38 4.36
CA ALA A 13 -9.20 -14.80 4.40
C ALA A 13 -8.40 -15.66 3.41
N GLN A 14 -8.00 -15.13 2.26
CA GLN A 14 -7.26 -15.85 1.22
C GLN A 14 -5.73 -15.73 1.38
N SER A 15 -5.24 -15.10 2.43
CA SER A 15 -3.80 -14.97 2.69
C SER A 15 -3.27 -16.24 3.34
N ILE A 16 -2.56 -17.07 2.58
CA ILE A 16 -1.91 -18.29 3.08
C ILE A 16 -0.86 -18.02 4.17
N TYR A 17 -0.17 -16.87 4.13
CA TYR A 17 0.72 -16.46 5.21
C TYR A 17 -0.07 -16.13 6.48
N SER A 18 -1.31 -15.65 6.36
CA SER A 18 -2.19 -15.41 7.50
C SER A 18 -2.76 -16.70 8.06
N HIS A 19 -2.99 -17.71 7.21
CA HIS A 19 -3.43 -19.04 7.67
C HIS A 19 -2.46 -19.63 8.70
N ARG A 20 -1.14 -19.54 8.47
CA ARG A 20 -0.13 -20.02 9.44
C ARG A 20 -0.33 -19.40 10.84
N VAL A 21 -0.49 -18.08 10.90
CA VAL A 21 -0.70 -17.35 12.15
C VAL A 21 -2.05 -17.72 12.78
N LEU A 22 -3.11 -17.83 11.98
CA LEU A 22 -4.44 -18.22 12.45
C LEU A 22 -4.45 -19.65 13.01
N TRP A 23 -3.84 -20.61 12.31
CA TRP A 23 -3.71 -21.99 12.78
C TRP A 23 -2.97 -22.07 14.11
N TYR A 24 -1.88 -21.31 14.22
CA TYR A 24 -1.13 -21.21 15.46
C TYR A 24 -2.00 -20.64 16.60
N LEU A 25 -2.70 -19.53 16.37
CA LEU A 25 -3.60 -18.93 17.37
C LEU A 25 -4.69 -19.91 17.82
N TRP A 26 -5.33 -20.63 16.89
CA TRP A 26 -6.38 -21.59 17.22
C TRP A 26 -5.85 -22.81 17.97
N LEU A 27 -4.75 -23.41 17.50
CA LEU A 27 -4.14 -24.57 18.17
C LEU A 27 -3.63 -24.23 19.57
N ARG A 28 -3.28 -22.97 19.83
CA ARG A 28 -2.86 -22.45 21.14
C ARG A 28 -4.01 -21.88 21.98
N ASP A 29 -5.23 -21.83 21.45
CA ASP A 29 -6.38 -21.14 22.04
C ASP A 29 -6.08 -19.71 22.50
N ILE A 30 -5.30 -18.98 21.71
CA ILE A 30 -4.98 -17.57 21.97
C ILE A 30 -6.11 -16.71 21.40
N ALA A 31 -6.86 -16.07 22.28
CA ALA A 31 -7.89 -15.10 21.89
C ALA A 31 -7.25 -13.89 21.20
N TYR A 32 -7.84 -13.46 20.09
CA TYR A 32 -7.40 -12.33 19.28
C TYR A 32 -8.60 -11.55 18.76
N ASP A 33 -8.39 -10.29 18.40
CA ASP A 33 -9.29 -9.50 17.58
C ASP A 33 -8.71 -9.38 16.16
N GLU A 34 -9.51 -8.99 15.18
CA GLU A 34 -9.07 -8.92 13.78
C GLU A 34 -9.40 -7.59 13.13
N CYS A 35 -8.52 -7.11 12.27
CA CYS A 35 -8.77 -5.95 11.41
C CYS A 35 -8.60 -6.40 9.95
N ILE A 36 -9.71 -6.67 9.27
CA ILE A 36 -9.70 -7.25 7.92
C ILE A 36 -9.15 -6.25 6.91
N GLN A 37 -8.14 -6.67 6.16
CA GLN A 37 -7.46 -5.85 5.16
C GLN A 37 -7.83 -6.24 3.72
N PRO A 38 -7.74 -5.34 2.74
CA PRO A 38 -7.97 -5.70 1.33
C PRO A 38 -6.85 -6.61 0.77
N PRO A 39 -7.12 -7.52 -0.17
CA PRO A 39 -6.07 -8.41 -0.73
C PRO A 39 -5.07 -7.70 -1.66
N VAL A 40 -5.34 -6.44 -2.02
CA VAL A 40 -4.55 -5.55 -2.88
C VAL A 40 -4.41 -4.16 -2.23
N MET A 41 -3.44 -3.37 -2.66
CA MET A 41 -3.28 -1.99 -2.16
C MET A 41 -4.42 -1.07 -2.64
N PRO A 42 -4.84 -0.05 -1.84
CA PRO A 42 -4.22 0.46 -0.62
C PRO A 42 -4.74 -0.22 0.65
N ARG A 43 -4.00 -0.09 1.77
CA ARG A 43 -4.39 -0.55 3.11
C ARG A 43 -4.52 0.65 4.06
N PRO A 44 -5.68 1.35 4.06
CA PRO A 44 -5.82 2.61 4.78
C PRO A 44 -5.68 2.45 6.31
N ASP A 45 -6.12 1.32 6.86
CA ASP A 45 -6.07 1.08 8.30
C ASP A 45 -4.63 1.02 8.81
N LEU A 46 -3.75 0.29 8.12
CA LEU A 46 -2.31 0.25 8.44
C LEU A 46 -1.65 1.62 8.22
N ALA A 47 -2.03 2.34 7.16
CA ALA A 47 -1.52 3.68 6.93
C ALA A 47 -1.92 4.67 8.05
N SER A 48 -3.09 4.48 8.68
CA SER A 48 -3.56 5.34 9.77
C SER A 48 -2.68 5.27 11.02
N ILE A 49 -2.05 4.11 11.25
CA ILE A 49 -1.08 3.87 12.34
C ILE A 49 0.39 4.01 11.87
N ALA A 50 0.61 4.63 10.70
CA ALA A 50 1.92 4.84 10.10
C ALA A 50 2.73 3.54 9.89
N VAL A 51 2.06 2.49 9.44
CA VAL A 51 2.67 1.26 8.92
C VAL A 51 2.54 1.26 7.40
N ASN A 52 3.67 1.38 6.72
CA ASN A 52 3.79 1.36 5.27
C ASN A 52 3.98 -0.06 4.72
N TYR A 53 4.52 -0.99 5.53
CA TYR A 53 4.70 -2.39 5.16
C TYR A 53 3.45 -2.96 4.51
N ARG A 54 3.60 -3.47 3.28
CA ARG A 54 2.45 -3.83 2.44
C ARG A 54 2.02 -5.29 2.49
N ARG A 55 2.86 -6.19 3.04
CA ARG A 55 2.52 -7.62 3.14
C ARG A 55 1.65 -7.86 4.38
N ILE A 56 0.99 -9.01 4.38
CA ILE A 56 0.05 -9.45 5.39
C ILE A 56 0.39 -10.93 5.67
N PRO A 57 0.35 -11.41 6.92
CA PRO A 57 -0.20 -10.75 8.11
C PRO A 57 0.73 -9.73 8.77
N ILE A 58 0.12 -8.87 9.61
CA ILE A 58 0.76 -8.03 10.62
C ILE A 58 -0.01 -8.27 11.93
N MET A 59 0.64 -8.15 13.08
CA MET A 59 -0.03 -8.27 14.38
C MET A 59 0.32 -7.08 15.28
N ALA A 60 -0.67 -6.49 15.95
CA ALA A 60 -0.44 -5.53 17.03
C ALA A 60 -0.73 -6.17 18.39
N ILE A 61 0.12 -5.92 19.38
CA ILE A 61 -0.14 -6.21 20.80
C ILE A 61 0.27 -4.96 21.57
N GLY A 62 -0.72 -4.18 22.02
CA GLY A 62 -0.46 -2.85 22.57
C GLY A 62 0.24 -1.94 21.55
N LYS A 63 1.40 -1.38 21.91
CA LYS A 63 2.20 -0.49 21.05
C LYS A 63 3.17 -1.22 20.12
N ASP A 64 3.36 -2.51 20.31
CA ASP A 64 4.30 -3.32 19.55
C ASP A 64 3.58 -3.93 18.32
N ILE A 65 4.11 -3.62 17.13
CA ILE A 65 3.62 -4.04 15.82
C ILE A 65 4.61 -5.04 15.24
N TYR A 66 4.20 -6.30 15.15
CA TYR A 66 5.02 -7.41 14.66
C TYR A 66 4.76 -7.65 13.17
N ILE A 67 5.83 -7.49 12.39
CA ILE A 67 5.82 -7.62 10.93
C ILE A 67 6.46 -8.95 10.54
N ASP A 68 5.86 -9.66 9.58
CA ASP A 68 6.23 -11.01 9.11
C ASP A 68 5.65 -12.15 9.97
N SER A 69 5.02 -13.14 9.33
CA SER A 69 4.37 -14.27 10.03
C SER A 69 5.33 -15.07 10.90
N ARG A 70 6.60 -15.19 10.49
CA ARG A 70 7.65 -15.89 11.25
C ARG A 70 7.91 -15.20 12.58
N LEU A 71 8.07 -13.88 12.54
CA LEU A 71 8.27 -13.07 13.73
C LEU A 71 7.03 -13.07 14.62
N ILE A 72 5.83 -12.96 14.03
CA ILE A 72 4.56 -13.03 14.77
C ILE A 72 4.50 -14.33 15.58
N ILE A 73 4.70 -15.49 14.94
CA ILE A 73 4.67 -16.80 15.61
C ILE A 73 5.76 -16.88 16.68
N SER A 74 6.99 -16.44 16.38
CA SER A 74 8.08 -16.41 17.37
C SER A 74 7.74 -15.55 18.59
N LYS A 75 7.07 -14.41 18.40
CA LYS A 75 6.69 -13.52 19.50
C LYS A 75 5.53 -14.08 20.30
N LEU A 76 4.57 -14.73 19.66
CA LEU A 76 3.50 -15.43 20.38
C LEU A 76 4.06 -16.58 21.25
N GLU A 77 5.07 -17.32 20.78
CA GLU A 77 5.74 -18.34 21.60
C GLU A 77 6.38 -17.73 22.86
N SER A 78 7.07 -16.59 22.73
CA SER A 78 7.70 -15.92 23.88
C SER A 78 6.72 -15.24 24.83
N LEU A 79 5.67 -14.61 24.29
CA LEU A 79 4.69 -13.85 25.07
C LEU A 79 3.64 -14.76 25.73
N TYR A 80 3.41 -15.94 25.17
CA TYR A 80 2.48 -16.96 25.68
C TYR A 80 3.25 -18.28 25.91
N PRO A 81 4.14 -18.35 26.91
CA PRO A 81 5.15 -19.41 27.05
C PRO A 81 4.61 -20.80 27.46
N ASN A 82 3.36 -20.90 27.90
CA ASN A 82 2.74 -22.18 28.26
C ASN A 82 2.30 -22.95 26.99
N SER A 83 3.24 -23.25 26.10
CA SER A 83 3.00 -23.80 24.75
C SER A 83 3.29 -25.28 24.67
N ALA A 84 2.31 -26.04 24.15
CA ALA A 84 2.51 -27.45 23.76
C ALA A 84 3.00 -27.60 22.30
N LEU A 85 3.13 -26.50 21.54
CA LEU A 85 3.56 -26.54 20.12
C LEU A 85 5.06 -26.25 19.94
N SER A 86 5.73 -25.75 20.99
CA SER A 86 7.13 -25.35 20.94
C SER A 86 8.05 -26.56 20.81
N PRO A 87 9.12 -26.48 20.00
CA PRO A 87 10.24 -27.40 20.07
C PRO A 87 10.82 -27.41 21.49
N THR A 88 11.14 -28.59 22.02
CA THR A 88 11.65 -28.74 23.40
C THR A 88 13.15 -28.99 23.45
N THR A 89 13.78 -29.31 22.31
CA THR A 89 15.23 -29.51 22.20
C THR A 89 15.86 -28.54 21.20
N ALA A 90 17.19 -28.36 21.30
CA ALA A 90 17.94 -27.54 20.36
C ALA A 90 17.87 -28.08 18.93
N GLU A 91 17.89 -29.40 18.76
CA GLU A 91 17.74 -30.07 17.47
C GLU A 91 16.38 -29.77 16.83
N GLN A 92 15.29 -29.94 17.58
CA GLN A 92 13.94 -29.63 17.11
C GLN A 92 13.79 -28.13 16.78
N SER A 93 14.42 -27.26 17.56
CA SER A 93 14.44 -25.81 17.30
C SER A 93 15.18 -25.49 16.00
N GLY A 94 16.31 -26.15 15.74
CA GLY A 94 17.04 -26.04 14.47
C GLY A 94 16.19 -26.53 13.29
N LEU A 95 15.50 -27.66 13.44
CA LEU A 95 14.63 -28.20 12.41
C LEU A 95 13.46 -27.25 12.07
N ARG A 96 12.86 -26.62 13.08
CA ARG A 96 11.86 -25.56 12.88
C ARG A 96 12.40 -24.45 11.96
N LEU A 97 13.57 -23.90 12.29
CA LEU A 97 14.18 -22.80 11.53
C LEU A 97 14.47 -23.20 10.08
N LEU A 98 14.90 -24.44 9.85
CA LEU A 98 15.11 -24.98 8.51
C LEU A 98 13.82 -25.06 7.72
N PHE A 99 12.72 -25.56 8.29
CA PHE A 99 11.42 -25.60 7.62
C PHE A 99 10.83 -24.22 7.40
N GLU A 100 10.94 -23.32 8.38
CA GLU A 100 10.53 -21.92 8.25
C GLU A 100 11.21 -21.29 7.02
N HIS A 101 12.52 -21.46 6.87
CA HIS A 101 13.27 -20.93 5.73
C HIS A 101 12.94 -21.65 4.41
N TYR A 102 12.92 -22.99 4.41
CA TYR A 102 12.68 -23.80 3.22
C TYR A 102 11.30 -23.54 2.60
N SER A 103 10.27 -23.46 3.45
CA SER A 103 8.90 -23.20 3.03
C SER A 103 8.72 -21.77 2.50
N ASP A 104 9.20 -20.76 3.23
CA ASP A 104 8.99 -19.34 2.88
C ASP A 104 9.78 -18.87 1.65
N SER A 105 10.83 -19.62 1.26
CA SER A 105 11.67 -19.29 0.11
C SER A 105 11.39 -20.23 -1.08
N GLY A 106 12.15 -21.32 -1.21
CA GLY A 106 12.20 -22.15 -2.40
C GLY A 106 10.92 -22.93 -2.68
N LEU A 107 10.30 -23.49 -1.64
CA LEU A 107 9.14 -24.34 -1.79
C LEU A 107 7.91 -23.54 -2.22
N PHE A 108 7.61 -22.42 -1.54
CA PHE A 108 6.46 -21.61 -1.90
C PHE A 108 6.57 -21.01 -3.30
N ASN A 109 7.76 -20.55 -3.71
CA ASN A 109 7.97 -20.10 -5.08
C ASN A 109 7.71 -21.21 -6.12
N SER A 110 8.02 -22.46 -5.78
CA SER A 110 7.71 -23.62 -6.62
C SER A 110 6.21 -23.92 -6.64
N ALA A 111 5.52 -23.79 -5.51
CA ALA A 111 4.06 -23.91 -5.44
C ALA A 111 3.33 -22.83 -6.26
N VAL A 112 3.82 -21.58 -6.24
CA VAL A 112 3.25 -20.48 -7.05
C VAL A 112 3.27 -20.83 -8.53
N LYS A 113 4.34 -21.46 -9.06
CA LYS A 113 4.41 -21.91 -10.46
C LYS A 113 3.29 -22.88 -10.86
N LEU A 114 2.58 -23.46 -9.89
CA LEU A 114 1.52 -24.45 -10.12
C LEU A 114 0.11 -23.86 -10.14
N MET A 115 -0.06 -22.56 -9.88
CA MET A 115 -1.36 -21.90 -9.96
C MET A 115 -2.06 -22.18 -11.30
N PRO A 116 -3.38 -22.45 -11.30
CA PRO A 116 -4.09 -22.97 -12.47
C PRO A 116 -4.34 -21.86 -13.50
N TYR A 117 -3.35 -21.55 -14.33
CA TYR A 117 -3.45 -20.49 -15.34
C TYR A 117 -4.52 -20.75 -16.41
N TRP A 118 -4.90 -22.01 -16.62
CA TRP A 118 -5.93 -22.45 -17.57
C TRP A 118 -7.36 -22.25 -17.05
N SER A 119 -7.55 -21.99 -15.76
CA SER A 119 -8.89 -21.82 -15.16
C SER A 119 -9.36 -20.36 -15.27
N SER A 120 -10.56 -20.14 -15.77
CA SER A 120 -11.18 -18.80 -15.88
C SER A 120 -11.40 -18.12 -14.53
N ASN A 121 -11.56 -18.90 -13.45
CA ASN A 121 -11.73 -18.41 -12.09
C ASN A 121 -10.40 -18.24 -11.32
N SER A 122 -9.26 -18.43 -11.99
CA SER A 122 -7.93 -18.35 -11.37
C SER A 122 -7.55 -16.92 -11.02
N LEU A 123 -6.76 -16.76 -9.96
CA LEU A 123 -6.13 -15.48 -9.61
C LEU A 123 -5.22 -14.95 -10.73
N VAL A 124 -4.67 -15.85 -11.55
CA VAL A 124 -3.85 -15.50 -12.72
C VAL A 124 -4.67 -14.84 -13.84
N GLN A 125 -6.01 -14.95 -13.81
CA GLN A 125 -6.90 -14.27 -14.74
C GLN A 125 -7.45 -12.94 -14.19
N ASN A 126 -7.24 -12.66 -12.91
CA ASN A 126 -7.76 -11.46 -12.27
C ASN A 126 -6.84 -10.26 -12.51
N LYS A 127 -7.29 -9.32 -13.35
CA LYS A 127 -6.52 -8.11 -13.72
C LYS A 127 -6.08 -7.28 -12.51
N SER A 128 -6.99 -7.00 -11.56
CA SER A 128 -6.69 -6.18 -10.38
C SER A 128 -5.61 -6.83 -9.51
N PHE A 129 -5.72 -8.14 -9.30
CA PHE A 129 -4.72 -8.93 -8.61
C PHE A 129 -3.37 -8.88 -9.32
N LEU A 130 -3.33 -9.14 -10.63
CA LEU A 130 -2.10 -9.12 -11.42
C LEU A 130 -1.41 -7.74 -11.42
N ASP A 131 -2.18 -6.66 -11.55
CA ASP A 131 -1.65 -5.28 -11.53
C ASP A 131 -1.02 -4.96 -10.17
N ASP A 132 -1.64 -5.40 -9.07
CA ASP A 132 -1.08 -5.25 -7.73
C ASP A 132 0.17 -6.12 -7.52
N ARG A 133 0.13 -7.40 -7.94
CA ARG A 133 1.26 -8.33 -7.82
C ARG A 133 2.44 -7.89 -8.68
N GLN A 134 2.21 -7.30 -9.86
CA GLN A 134 3.28 -6.72 -10.66
C GLN A 134 4.04 -5.62 -9.90
N LYS A 135 3.31 -4.74 -9.20
CA LYS A 135 3.93 -3.71 -8.36
C LYS A 135 4.66 -4.31 -7.16
N LEU A 136 4.08 -5.34 -6.55
CA LEU A 136 4.72 -6.09 -5.46
C LEU A 136 6.05 -6.72 -5.93
N MET A 137 6.09 -7.30 -7.13
CA MET A 137 7.24 -8.01 -7.70
C MET A 137 8.22 -7.10 -8.46
N GLY A 138 8.25 -5.80 -8.15
CA GLY A 138 9.22 -4.87 -8.74
C GLY A 138 9.04 -4.65 -10.25
N GLY A 139 7.81 -4.75 -10.75
CA GLY A 139 7.45 -4.54 -12.15
C GLY A 139 7.31 -5.82 -12.98
N ARG A 140 7.69 -6.99 -12.45
CA ARG A 140 7.55 -8.29 -13.13
C ARG A 140 6.11 -8.77 -13.05
N ARG A 141 5.46 -8.92 -14.21
CA ARG A 141 4.07 -9.39 -14.30
C ARG A 141 4.02 -10.91 -14.47
N MET A 142 3.11 -11.54 -13.74
CA MET A 142 2.71 -12.92 -13.98
C MET A 142 1.85 -13.01 -15.24
N THR A 143 2.15 -13.93 -16.15
CA THR A 143 1.38 -14.19 -17.37
C THR A 143 1.12 -15.68 -17.52
N SER A 144 0.04 -16.05 -18.19
CA SER A 144 -0.31 -17.46 -18.43
C SER A 144 0.83 -18.22 -19.11
N GLU A 145 1.53 -17.59 -20.06
CA GLU A 145 2.66 -18.17 -20.79
C GLU A 145 3.83 -18.46 -19.85
N ASN A 146 4.19 -17.51 -18.98
CA ASN A 146 5.26 -17.69 -17.99
C ASN A 146 4.89 -18.75 -16.95
N MET A 147 3.62 -18.81 -16.55
CA MET A 147 3.13 -19.85 -15.63
C MET A 147 3.18 -21.23 -16.28
N GLN A 148 2.76 -21.35 -17.54
CA GLN A 148 2.87 -22.57 -18.32
C GLN A 148 4.32 -23.02 -18.47
N ALA A 149 5.23 -22.11 -18.82
CA ALA A 149 6.64 -22.42 -19.00
C ALA A 149 7.32 -22.84 -17.67
N GLY A 150 6.95 -22.22 -16.55
CA GLY A 150 7.52 -22.55 -15.23
C GLY A 150 6.92 -23.80 -14.57
N ARG A 151 5.75 -24.27 -15.03
CA ARG A 151 5.02 -25.37 -14.39
C ARG A 151 5.81 -26.68 -14.30
N PRO A 152 6.57 -27.14 -15.31
CA PRO A 152 7.38 -28.37 -15.20
C PRO A 152 8.36 -28.34 -14.02
N ASP A 153 9.09 -27.24 -13.83
CA ASP A 153 9.98 -27.07 -12.68
C ASP A 153 9.21 -27.06 -11.36
N GLY A 154 8.06 -26.37 -11.32
CA GLY A 154 7.19 -26.36 -10.15
C GLY A 154 6.78 -27.77 -9.74
N LEU A 155 6.40 -28.62 -10.70
CA LEU A 155 6.00 -30.00 -10.45
C LEU A 155 7.19 -30.82 -9.96
N GLN A 156 8.35 -30.70 -10.59
CA GLN A 156 9.54 -31.45 -10.17
C GLN A 156 10.03 -31.04 -8.77
N ASN A 157 9.99 -29.76 -8.45
CA ASN A 157 10.37 -29.27 -7.12
C ASN A 157 9.37 -29.69 -6.05
N MET A 158 8.06 -29.62 -6.35
CA MET A 158 7.05 -30.13 -5.43
C MET A 158 7.21 -31.63 -5.23
N ARG A 159 7.54 -32.41 -6.27
CA ARG A 159 7.80 -33.85 -6.14
C ARG A 159 8.88 -34.15 -5.11
N GLN A 160 10.01 -33.44 -5.18
CA GLN A 160 11.08 -33.59 -4.17
C GLN A 160 10.61 -33.24 -2.76
N ALA A 161 9.76 -32.23 -2.61
CA ALA A 161 9.20 -31.86 -1.33
C ALA A 161 8.24 -32.93 -0.78
N PHE A 162 7.41 -33.53 -1.64
CA PHE A 162 6.57 -34.67 -1.26
C PHE A 162 7.42 -35.89 -0.88
N ASP A 163 8.47 -36.22 -1.66
CA ASP A 163 9.40 -37.31 -1.35
C ASP A 163 10.11 -37.10 -0.01
N LEU A 164 10.53 -35.85 0.29
CA LEU A 164 11.14 -35.48 1.57
C LEU A 164 10.20 -35.78 2.75
N LEU A 165 8.93 -35.39 2.65
CA LEU A 165 7.97 -35.66 3.72
C LEU A 165 7.61 -37.15 3.79
N GLU A 166 7.28 -37.78 2.67
CA GLU A 166 6.81 -39.16 2.59
C GLU A 166 7.88 -40.17 3.01
N SER A 167 9.09 -40.02 2.47
CA SER A 167 10.15 -41.03 2.51
C SER A 167 11.28 -40.68 3.48
N THR A 168 11.26 -39.49 4.09
CA THR A 168 12.23 -39.12 5.14
C THR A 168 11.54 -38.82 6.46
N PHE A 169 10.78 -37.72 6.55
CA PHE A 169 10.22 -37.30 7.84
C PHE A 169 9.12 -38.20 8.36
N LEU A 170 8.28 -38.76 7.47
CA LEU A 170 7.17 -39.65 7.83
C LEU A 170 7.50 -41.11 7.53
N ALA A 171 8.76 -41.44 7.21
CA ALA A 171 9.16 -42.79 6.78
C ALA A 171 8.82 -43.86 7.82
N ASP A 172 9.00 -43.54 9.10
CA ASP A 172 8.74 -44.40 10.27
C ASP A 172 7.29 -44.33 10.77
N GLU A 173 6.37 -43.79 9.98
CA GLU A 173 4.94 -43.71 10.27
C GLU A 173 4.58 -42.83 11.47
N ARG A 174 5.52 -41.99 11.91
CA ARG A 174 5.22 -40.94 12.89
C ARG A 174 4.10 -40.03 12.39
N GLN A 175 3.32 -39.51 13.33
CA GLN A 175 2.14 -38.70 13.00
C GLN A 175 2.46 -37.22 12.76
N TRP A 176 3.57 -36.72 13.32
CA TRP A 176 4.00 -35.33 13.23
C TRP A 176 5.49 -35.28 12.96
N ILE A 177 5.99 -34.20 12.34
CA ILE A 177 7.40 -34.12 11.90
C ILE A 177 8.39 -34.42 13.02
N LEU A 178 8.11 -33.90 14.23
CA LEU A 178 8.94 -34.08 15.42
C LEU A 178 8.70 -35.39 16.19
N GLY A 179 7.74 -36.23 15.76
CA GLY A 179 7.38 -37.46 16.46
C GLY A 179 6.71 -37.23 17.83
N THR A 180 6.20 -36.03 18.09
CA THR A 180 5.47 -35.66 19.32
C THR A 180 4.05 -36.27 19.35
N GLU A 181 3.34 -36.19 20.48
CA GLU A 181 1.94 -36.67 20.55
C GLU A 181 0.97 -35.79 19.73
N GLY A 182 1.22 -34.47 19.75
CA GLY A 182 0.46 -33.45 19.01
C GLY A 182 1.30 -32.77 17.92
N PRO A 183 0.66 -31.95 17.06
CA PRO A 183 1.41 -31.15 16.10
C PRO A 183 2.30 -30.14 16.84
N SER A 184 3.36 -29.73 16.16
CA SER A 184 4.24 -28.65 16.61
C SER A 184 4.16 -27.46 15.65
N VAL A 185 4.81 -26.35 16.01
CA VAL A 185 5.00 -25.24 15.07
C VAL A 185 5.78 -25.66 13.81
N VAL A 186 6.61 -26.71 13.88
CA VAL A 186 7.32 -27.25 12.71
C VAL A 186 6.34 -27.78 11.67
N ASP A 187 5.26 -28.42 12.11
CA ASP A 187 4.21 -28.88 11.21
C ASP A 187 3.50 -27.70 10.54
N ILE A 188 3.25 -26.61 11.26
CA ILE A 188 2.67 -25.37 10.70
C ILE A 188 3.61 -24.74 9.66
N ASP A 189 4.90 -24.66 9.97
CA ASP A 189 5.92 -24.06 9.10
C ASP A 189 6.16 -24.89 7.83
N ALA A 190 5.99 -26.22 7.91
CA ALA A 190 6.18 -27.14 6.78
C ALA A 190 4.93 -27.28 5.88
N VAL A 191 3.72 -27.34 6.46
CA VAL A 191 2.53 -27.84 5.73
C VAL A 191 1.96 -26.86 4.71
N TRP A 192 2.07 -25.55 4.95
CA TRP A 192 1.18 -24.57 4.32
C TRP A 192 1.28 -24.49 2.78
N PRO A 193 2.43 -24.74 2.11
CA PRO A 193 2.46 -24.79 0.65
C PRO A 193 1.74 -26.03 0.09
N PHE A 194 1.79 -27.16 0.81
CA PHE A 194 1.10 -28.40 0.44
C PHE A 194 -0.41 -28.27 0.64
N GLU A 195 -0.81 -27.74 1.80
CA GLU A 195 -2.21 -27.47 2.13
C GLU A 195 -2.83 -26.54 1.07
N TRP A 196 -2.14 -25.46 0.71
CA TRP A 196 -2.62 -24.54 -0.30
C TRP A 196 -2.85 -25.22 -1.66
N LEU A 197 -1.96 -26.12 -2.09
CA LEU A 197 -2.10 -26.81 -3.37
C LEU A 197 -3.15 -27.93 -3.37
N ILE A 198 -3.36 -28.60 -2.23
CA ILE A 198 -4.23 -29.77 -2.12
C ILE A 198 -5.65 -29.40 -1.68
N ILE A 199 -5.78 -28.49 -0.71
CA ILE A 199 -7.04 -28.22 -0.01
C ILE A 199 -7.74 -26.96 -0.54
N ASP A 200 -6.99 -25.92 -0.91
CA ASP A 200 -7.59 -24.67 -1.38
C ASP A 200 -8.35 -24.88 -2.70
N ARG A 201 -9.63 -24.51 -2.71
CA ARG A 201 -10.51 -24.67 -3.87
C ARG A 201 -10.01 -23.91 -5.11
N SER A 202 -9.33 -22.79 -4.91
CA SER A 202 -8.75 -21.99 -6.00
C SER A 202 -7.56 -22.68 -6.67
N MET A 203 -6.96 -23.68 -6.02
CA MET A 203 -5.83 -24.46 -6.51
C MET A 203 -6.25 -25.83 -7.07
N LYS A 204 -7.54 -26.12 -7.17
CA LYS A 204 -8.04 -27.38 -7.73
C LYS A 204 -7.43 -27.67 -9.11
N GLY A 205 -6.83 -28.84 -9.28
CA GLY A 205 -6.16 -29.28 -10.50
C GLY A 205 -4.71 -28.79 -10.65
N SER A 206 -4.17 -28.03 -9.69
CA SER A 206 -2.77 -27.56 -9.72
C SER A 206 -1.77 -28.70 -9.64
N LEU A 207 -2.11 -29.77 -8.92
CA LEU A 207 -1.34 -31.02 -8.82
C LEU A 207 -2.07 -32.16 -9.55
N PRO A 208 -1.42 -32.85 -10.51
CA PRO A 208 -1.99 -34.04 -11.14
C PRO A 208 -2.11 -35.20 -10.15
N ASP A 209 -3.30 -35.79 -10.02
CA ASP A 209 -3.59 -36.83 -9.03
C ASP A 209 -2.79 -38.12 -9.31
N GLU A 210 -2.55 -38.45 -10.58
CA GLU A 210 -1.76 -39.63 -10.95
C GLU A 210 -0.29 -39.56 -10.49
N ARG A 211 0.20 -38.35 -10.14
CA ARG A 211 1.55 -38.13 -9.62
C ARG A 211 1.56 -37.80 -8.13
N PHE A 212 0.66 -36.94 -7.68
CA PHE A 212 0.67 -36.38 -6.32
C PHE A 212 -0.44 -36.89 -5.42
N GLY A 213 -1.33 -37.75 -5.91
CA GLY A 213 -2.47 -38.26 -5.16
C GLY A 213 -2.06 -39.13 -3.97
N ALA A 214 -3.01 -39.38 -3.08
CA ALA A 214 -2.80 -40.16 -1.86
C ALA A 214 -2.37 -41.61 -2.12
N LYS A 215 -2.54 -42.13 -3.35
CA LYS A 215 -2.00 -43.44 -3.74
C LYS A 215 -0.46 -43.45 -3.77
N ASN A 216 0.16 -42.32 -4.16
CA ASN A 216 1.61 -42.21 -4.29
C ASN A 216 2.26 -41.61 -3.04
N TYR A 217 1.55 -40.71 -2.35
CA TYR A 217 2.03 -40.06 -1.11
C TYR A 217 1.04 -40.21 0.05
N PRO A 218 0.70 -41.45 0.46
CA PRO A 218 -0.32 -41.69 1.49
C PRO A 218 0.02 -41.03 2.82
N LYS A 219 1.28 -41.05 3.26
CA LYS A 219 1.68 -40.52 4.59
C LYS A 219 1.60 -38.99 4.61
N THR A 220 2.05 -38.34 3.54
CA THR A 220 2.01 -36.88 3.37
C THR A 220 0.57 -36.37 3.34
N HIS A 221 -0.31 -37.01 2.56
CA HIS A 221 -1.74 -36.65 2.54
C HIS A 221 -2.41 -36.88 3.90
N ALA A 222 -2.11 -38.00 4.56
CA ALA A 222 -2.64 -38.27 5.89
C ALA A 222 -2.17 -37.21 6.92
N TRP A 223 -0.91 -36.76 6.85
CA TRP A 223 -0.38 -35.68 7.69
C TRP A 223 -1.07 -34.34 7.48
N ILE A 224 -1.24 -33.92 6.22
CA ILE A 224 -1.96 -32.69 5.89
C ILE A 224 -3.39 -32.74 6.44
N GLN A 225 -4.12 -33.82 6.16
CA GLN A 225 -5.52 -33.97 6.62
C GLN A 225 -5.62 -34.01 8.14
N ARG A 226 -4.71 -34.73 8.80
CA ARG A 226 -4.67 -34.82 10.27
C ARG A 226 -4.43 -33.46 10.90
N LEU A 227 -3.49 -32.67 10.38
CA LEU A 227 -3.26 -31.31 10.85
C LEU A 227 -4.49 -30.43 10.63
N MET A 228 -5.07 -30.45 9.42
CA MET A 228 -6.23 -29.62 9.11
C MET A 228 -7.48 -29.99 9.92
N ASN A 229 -7.66 -31.27 10.26
CA ASN A 229 -8.70 -31.70 11.20
C ASN A 229 -8.46 -31.15 12.61
N ARG A 230 -7.21 -31.15 13.10
CA ARG A 230 -6.86 -30.54 14.39
C ARG A 230 -7.08 -29.03 14.38
N VAL A 231 -6.64 -28.33 13.34
CA VAL A 231 -6.84 -26.90 13.15
C VAL A 231 -8.33 -26.55 13.11
N LYS A 232 -9.15 -27.32 12.38
CA LYS A 232 -10.60 -27.13 12.33
C LYS A 232 -11.23 -27.33 13.71
N ALA A 233 -10.91 -28.43 14.39
CA ALA A 233 -11.44 -28.71 15.73
C ALA A 233 -11.03 -27.65 16.76
N ALA A 234 -9.82 -27.09 16.64
CA ALA A 234 -9.36 -26.00 17.48
C ALA A 234 -10.11 -24.70 17.17
N LYS A 235 -10.22 -24.33 15.89
CA LYS A 235 -10.99 -23.15 15.44
C LYS A 235 -12.44 -23.18 15.90
N ASP A 236 -13.09 -24.34 15.83
CA ASP A 236 -14.49 -24.52 16.23
C ASP A 236 -14.68 -24.33 17.75
N LYS A 237 -13.62 -24.51 18.56
CA LYS A 237 -13.62 -24.29 20.00
C LYS A 237 -13.20 -22.87 20.40
N THR A 238 -12.27 -22.27 19.65
CA THR A 238 -11.76 -20.92 19.96
C THR A 238 -12.87 -19.88 19.83
N ARG A 239 -12.91 -18.94 20.78
CA ARG A 239 -13.83 -17.81 20.73
C ARG A 239 -13.68 -17.04 19.40
N LYS A 240 -14.81 -16.71 18.76
CA LYS A 240 -14.79 -15.88 17.55
C LYS A 240 -14.14 -14.51 17.84
N PRO A 241 -13.20 -14.06 16.99
CA PRO A 241 -12.54 -12.76 17.17
C PRO A 241 -13.54 -11.62 16.97
N SER A 242 -13.31 -10.49 17.63
CA SER A 242 -14.05 -9.26 17.31
C SER A 242 -13.46 -8.65 16.04
N ALA A 243 -14.29 -8.33 15.07
CA ALA A 243 -13.86 -7.61 13.87
C ALA A 243 -13.85 -6.10 14.16
N LEU A 244 -12.67 -5.50 14.07
CA LEU A 244 -12.43 -4.08 14.29
C LEU A 244 -12.35 -3.35 12.95
N ASP A 245 -13.08 -2.24 12.83
CA ASP A 245 -12.84 -1.29 11.75
C ASP A 245 -11.55 -0.49 12.00
N GLY A 246 -11.07 0.22 10.97
CA GLY A 246 -9.82 0.97 11.06
C GLY A 246 -9.82 2.06 12.14
N LYS A 247 -10.99 2.61 12.50
CA LYS A 247 -11.12 3.65 13.51
C LYS A 247 -11.00 3.05 14.92
N THR A 248 -11.75 2.01 15.22
CA THR A 248 -11.68 1.30 16.50
C THR A 248 -10.31 0.68 16.72
N MET A 249 -9.75 0.02 15.69
CA MET A 249 -8.39 -0.51 15.73
C MET A 249 -7.37 0.60 16.01
N GLY A 250 -7.43 1.71 15.26
CA GLY A 250 -6.49 2.82 15.41
C GLY A 250 -6.54 3.43 16.82
N ALA A 251 -7.75 3.63 17.37
CA ALA A 251 -7.92 4.11 18.74
C ALA A 251 -7.34 3.13 19.77
N GLN A 252 -7.57 1.82 19.62
CA GLN A 252 -7.06 0.80 20.53
C GLN A 252 -5.52 0.74 20.53
N VAL A 253 -4.91 0.75 19.34
CA VAL A 253 -3.45 0.66 19.19
C VAL A 253 -2.75 1.96 19.61
N LEU A 254 -3.28 3.12 19.24
CA LEU A 254 -2.61 4.42 19.50
C LEU A 254 -2.79 4.90 20.95
N ASN A 255 -3.89 4.57 21.60
CA ASN A 255 -4.19 5.05 22.95
C ASN A 255 -3.78 4.08 24.07
N THR A 256 -3.32 2.86 23.74
CA THR A 256 -2.88 1.90 24.75
C THR A 256 -1.71 2.46 25.56
N THR A 257 -1.75 2.23 26.87
CA THR A 257 -0.68 2.57 27.82
C THR A 257 0.15 1.36 28.22
N SER A 258 -0.12 0.20 27.60
CA SER A 258 0.56 -1.04 27.91
C SER A 258 2.08 -0.92 27.73
N PRO A 259 2.87 -1.48 28.67
CA PRO A 259 4.32 -1.44 28.57
C PRO A 259 4.78 -2.20 27.34
N THR A 260 5.79 -1.65 26.67
CA THR A 260 6.39 -2.27 25.48
C THR A 260 7.35 -3.37 25.90
N VAL A 261 7.59 -4.33 25.01
CA VAL A 261 8.55 -5.41 25.26
C VAL A 261 9.96 -4.81 25.53
N PRO A 262 10.73 -5.34 26.50
CA PRO A 262 12.11 -4.92 26.73
C PRO A 262 12.95 -5.01 25.45
N LEU A 263 13.70 -3.95 25.17
CA LEU A 263 14.52 -3.82 23.97
C LEU A 263 15.97 -4.14 24.28
N THR A 264 16.64 -4.84 23.36
CA THR A 264 18.08 -5.10 23.40
C THR A 264 18.73 -4.44 22.20
N PHE A 265 19.94 -3.94 22.40
CA PHE A 265 20.73 -3.32 21.34
C PHE A 265 22.13 -3.95 21.31
N ASP A 266 22.48 -4.57 20.17
CA ASP A 266 23.80 -5.11 19.90
C ASP A 266 24.69 -4.01 19.30
N ASP A 267 25.59 -3.47 20.13
CA ASP A 267 26.53 -2.42 19.72
C ASP A 267 27.59 -2.90 18.72
N HIS A 268 27.75 -4.21 18.55
CA HIS A 268 28.70 -4.87 17.65
C HIS A 268 28.04 -5.35 16.35
N ASP A 269 26.79 -4.97 16.08
CA ASP A 269 26.10 -5.32 14.85
C ASP A 269 26.92 -4.91 13.61
N PRO A 270 27.12 -5.81 12.62
CA PRO A 270 28.00 -5.55 11.48
C PRO A 270 27.50 -4.44 10.54
N LEU A 271 26.22 -4.04 10.63
CA LEU A 271 25.69 -2.92 9.86
C LEU A 271 26.07 -1.54 10.47
N GLY A 272 26.63 -1.51 11.68
CA GLY A 272 27.16 -0.31 12.31
C GLY A 272 26.12 0.75 12.69
N PHE A 273 24.85 0.37 12.83
CA PHE A 273 23.80 1.27 13.30
C PHE A 273 23.88 1.50 14.80
N LYS A 274 23.45 2.68 15.25
CA LYS A 274 23.38 3.04 16.67
C LYS A 274 21.95 3.34 17.09
N ALA A 275 21.65 3.12 18.38
CA ALA A 275 20.37 3.49 18.94
C ALA A 275 20.11 4.99 18.71
N GLY A 276 18.92 5.34 18.21
CA GLY A 276 18.61 6.71 17.81
C GLY A 276 18.81 7.01 16.31
N ASP A 277 19.49 6.15 15.54
CA ASP A 277 19.62 6.34 14.10
C ASP A 277 18.25 6.34 13.43
N THR A 278 18.03 7.27 12.49
CA THR A 278 16.82 7.25 11.65
C THR A 278 17.07 6.38 10.42
N VAL A 279 16.21 5.39 10.23
CA VAL A 279 16.36 4.39 9.17
C VAL A 279 15.07 4.15 8.42
N GLU A 280 15.22 3.51 7.27
CA GLU A 280 14.14 2.83 6.56
C GLU A 280 14.35 1.32 6.65
N VAL A 281 13.29 0.57 6.97
CA VAL A 281 13.27 -0.89 7.02
C VAL A 281 12.25 -1.40 6.00
N TYR A 282 12.65 -2.40 5.21
CA TYR A 282 11.81 -2.97 4.15
C TYR A 282 12.30 -4.36 3.74
N PRO A 283 11.45 -5.20 3.11
CA PRO A 283 11.90 -6.48 2.61
C PRO A 283 13.00 -6.36 1.55
N SER A 284 13.90 -7.33 1.52
CA SER A 284 15.02 -7.41 0.56
C SER A 284 14.76 -8.34 -0.62
N ASP A 285 13.70 -9.15 -0.54
CA ASP A 285 13.21 -10.12 -1.51
C ASP A 285 12.13 -9.48 -2.43
N TYR A 286 10.87 -9.38 -2.00
CA TYR A 286 9.77 -8.78 -2.79
C TYR A 286 9.01 -7.67 -2.06
N GLY A 287 8.20 -6.85 -2.73
CA GLY A 287 7.48 -5.76 -2.08
C GLY A 287 8.35 -4.65 -1.48
N GLN A 288 9.59 -4.50 -1.98
CA GLN A 288 10.62 -3.58 -1.48
C GLN A 288 10.24 -2.09 -1.61
N ALA A 289 9.22 -1.76 -2.41
CA ALA A 289 8.82 -0.39 -2.71
C ALA A 289 8.15 0.34 -1.53
N HIS A 290 7.69 -0.40 -0.52
CA HIS A 290 7.03 0.16 0.65
C HIS A 290 7.95 0.03 1.85
N LYS A 291 8.44 1.17 2.35
CA LYS A 291 9.41 1.23 3.42
C LYS A 291 8.82 1.89 4.65
N ASP A 292 9.09 1.29 5.80
CA ASP A 292 8.76 1.86 7.09
C ASP A 292 9.94 2.69 7.58
N ARG A 293 9.66 3.91 8.01
CA ARG A 293 10.68 4.85 8.48
C ARG A 293 10.50 5.12 9.95
N GLY A 294 11.59 5.10 10.69
CA GLY A 294 11.58 5.33 12.13
C GLY A 294 12.96 5.45 12.74
N THR A 295 12.98 5.63 14.05
CA THR A 295 14.20 5.67 14.86
C THR A 295 14.51 4.27 15.38
N ILE A 296 15.73 3.75 15.17
CA ILE A 296 16.11 2.44 15.74
C ILE A 296 16.13 2.55 17.27
N ILE A 297 15.37 1.67 17.91
CA ILE A 297 15.26 1.55 19.36
C ILE A 297 15.63 0.15 19.87
N GLY A 298 15.73 -0.85 18.98
CA GLY A 298 16.22 -2.19 19.29
C GLY A 298 16.92 -2.81 18.09
N LEU A 299 17.98 -3.57 18.35
CA LEU A 299 18.80 -4.22 17.33
C LEU A 299 19.43 -5.48 17.91
N THR A 300 19.13 -6.64 17.33
CA THR A 300 19.75 -7.92 17.69
C THR A 300 20.11 -8.69 16.42
N VAL A 301 20.73 -9.85 16.60
CA VAL A 301 21.03 -10.79 15.50
C VAL A 301 19.77 -11.18 14.71
N SER A 302 18.61 -11.27 15.37
CA SER A 302 17.38 -11.78 14.78
C SER A 302 16.32 -10.71 14.53
N GLU A 303 16.41 -9.54 15.15
CA GLU A 303 15.35 -8.52 15.11
C GLU A 303 15.88 -7.08 15.00
N VAL A 304 15.13 -6.22 14.29
CA VAL A 304 15.27 -4.76 14.37
C VAL A 304 13.95 -4.15 14.79
N VAL A 305 14.01 -3.17 15.68
CA VAL A 305 12.85 -2.44 16.18
C VAL A 305 13.04 -0.96 15.90
N ILE A 306 12.08 -0.37 15.19
CA ILE A 306 12.03 1.08 14.95
C ILE A 306 10.80 1.69 15.61
N ARG A 307 10.96 2.89 16.15
CA ARG A 307 9.84 3.73 16.58
C ARG A 307 9.36 4.57 15.40
N ASN A 308 8.12 4.38 14.97
CA ASN A 308 7.55 5.16 13.87
C ASN A 308 7.08 6.56 14.32
N SER A 309 6.54 7.34 13.39
CA SER A 309 6.06 8.72 13.65
C SER A 309 4.84 8.80 14.57
N LYS A 310 4.15 7.67 14.82
CA LYS A 310 3.03 7.56 15.76
C LYS A 310 3.45 7.04 17.14
N GLY A 311 4.76 6.83 17.35
CA GLY A 311 5.29 6.32 18.61
C GLY A 311 5.09 4.81 18.79
N LEU A 312 4.66 4.09 17.76
CA LEU A 312 4.55 2.63 17.77
C LEU A 312 5.90 1.99 17.48
N HIS A 313 6.10 0.81 18.06
CA HIS A 313 7.32 0.02 17.88
C HIS A 313 7.07 -1.00 16.78
N LEU A 314 7.72 -0.84 15.63
CA LEU A 314 7.62 -1.77 14.52
C LEU A 314 8.79 -2.75 14.61
N HIS A 315 8.46 -4.01 14.80
CA HIS A 315 9.38 -5.12 14.94
C HIS A 315 9.49 -5.86 13.61
N PHE A 316 10.70 -6.03 13.10
CA PHE A 316 11.00 -6.75 11.86
C PHE A 316 12.04 -7.84 12.11
N PRO A 317 11.92 -9.02 11.49
CA PRO A 317 13.01 -9.98 11.51
C PRO A 317 14.18 -9.43 10.69
N ARG A 318 15.41 -9.80 11.04
CA ARG A 318 16.61 -9.40 10.28
C ARG A 318 16.71 -10.12 8.94
N TRP A 319 16.33 -11.39 8.91
CA TRP A 319 16.42 -12.21 7.72
C TRP A 319 15.37 -11.81 6.67
N ASN A 320 15.81 -11.61 5.42
CA ASN A 320 15.04 -11.08 4.30
C ASN A 320 14.59 -9.62 4.45
N PHE A 321 15.12 -8.86 5.41
CA PHE A 321 14.89 -7.42 5.52
C PHE A 321 16.18 -6.63 5.32
N ARG A 322 16.02 -5.40 4.82
CA ARG A 322 17.10 -4.45 4.67
C ARG A 322 16.83 -3.25 5.57
N ILE A 323 17.90 -2.80 6.22
CA ILE A 323 17.93 -1.56 6.99
C ILE A 323 18.84 -0.60 6.22
N THR A 324 18.35 0.58 5.87
CA THR A 324 19.16 1.63 5.25
C THR A 324 19.10 2.88 6.10
N LYS A 325 20.23 3.59 6.27
CA LYS A 325 20.19 4.94 6.82
C LYS A 325 19.19 5.75 6.01
N ALA A 326 18.21 6.33 6.67
CA ALA A 326 17.36 7.28 6.00
C ALA A 326 18.29 8.43 5.59
N ALA A 327 18.20 8.87 4.33
CA ALA A 327 18.84 10.11 3.95
C ALA A 327 18.43 11.15 5.00
N ALA A 328 19.40 11.90 5.53
CA ALA A 328 19.09 13.02 6.40
C ALA A 328 17.97 13.78 5.70
N GLN A 329 16.84 13.95 6.39
CA GLN A 329 15.93 14.99 5.99
C GLN A 329 16.80 16.25 6.08
N LYS A 330 17.34 16.73 4.94
CA LYS A 330 17.68 18.14 4.83
C LYS A 330 16.40 18.80 5.28
N ALA A 331 16.48 19.46 6.43
CA ALA A 331 15.35 20.08 7.07
C ALA A 331 14.52 20.69 5.96
N THR A 332 13.33 20.12 5.71
CA THR A 332 12.25 20.90 5.14
C THR A 332 12.30 22.19 5.95
N PRO A 333 12.45 23.38 5.34
CA PRO A 333 12.57 24.60 6.10
C PRO A 333 11.48 24.54 7.15
N SER A 334 11.86 24.38 8.42
CA SER A 334 10.89 24.62 9.45
C SER A 334 10.54 26.07 9.19
N LEU A 335 9.26 26.34 9.02
CA LEU A 335 8.78 27.70 9.14
C LEU A 335 9.16 28.09 10.58
N SER A 336 10.36 28.64 10.72
CA SER A 336 10.90 29.13 11.97
C SER A 336 10.08 30.36 12.28
N GLY A 337 9.07 30.17 13.12
CA GLY A 337 8.18 31.22 13.55
C GLY A 337 6.79 30.68 13.80
N THR A 338 6.22 31.08 14.91
CA THR A 338 4.83 30.94 15.34
C THR A 338 3.84 31.62 14.37
N LYS A 339 3.93 31.35 13.06
CA LYS A 339 3.01 31.88 12.06
C LYS A 339 1.73 31.06 12.16
N LYS A 340 0.70 31.65 12.79
CA LYS A 340 -0.62 31.04 12.92
C LYS A 340 -1.26 31.03 11.54
N PHE A 341 -1.47 29.84 10.97
CA PHE A 341 -2.23 29.68 9.73
C PHE A 341 -3.74 29.75 10.02
N PRO A 342 -4.55 30.39 9.16
CA PRO A 342 -6.00 30.33 9.27
C PRO A 342 -6.47 28.89 9.11
N LYS A 343 -7.61 28.54 9.70
CA LYS A 343 -8.26 27.26 9.34
C LYS A 343 -8.74 27.40 7.91
N MET A 344 -8.47 26.39 7.10
CA MET A 344 -8.85 26.36 5.69
C MET A 344 -9.68 25.12 5.40
N ARG A 345 -10.67 25.26 4.54
CA ARG A 345 -11.53 24.19 4.03
C ARG A 345 -11.57 24.28 2.51
N LEU A 346 -11.13 23.23 1.84
CA LEU A 346 -11.15 23.13 0.38
C LEU A 346 -12.36 22.31 -0.05
N ILE A 347 -13.28 22.97 -0.76
CA ILE A 347 -14.41 22.36 -1.45
C ILE A 347 -13.90 21.79 -2.78
N TYR A 348 -14.05 20.47 -2.97
CA TYR A 348 -13.17 19.70 -3.83
C TYR A 348 -13.85 18.48 -4.46
N HIS A 349 -13.28 17.99 -5.58
CA HIS A 349 -13.50 16.64 -6.07
C HIS A 349 -12.18 16.10 -6.63
N SER A 350 -11.85 14.83 -6.36
CA SER A 350 -10.58 14.23 -6.75
C SER A 350 -10.37 14.14 -8.27
N PHE A 351 -11.46 14.09 -9.04
CA PHE A 351 -11.41 14.06 -10.52
C PHE A 351 -11.16 15.46 -11.14
N SER A 352 -11.25 16.54 -10.36
CA SER A 352 -11.01 17.89 -10.89
C SER A 352 -9.50 18.17 -10.99
N PRO A 353 -8.95 18.43 -12.20
CA PRO A 353 -7.55 18.78 -12.35
C PRO A 353 -7.22 20.10 -11.63
N TYR A 354 -8.13 21.06 -11.61
CA TYR A 354 -7.95 22.34 -10.93
C TYR A 354 -7.83 22.16 -9.42
N THR A 355 -8.65 21.27 -8.86
CA THR A 355 -8.62 20.93 -7.44
C THR A 355 -7.33 20.17 -7.10
N ARG A 356 -6.89 19.26 -7.98
CA ARG A 356 -5.64 18.51 -7.80
C ARG A 356 -4.44 19.44 -7.81
N LYS A 357 -4.41 20.44 -8.70
CA LYS A 357 -3.38 21.48 -8.72
C LYS A 357 -3.27 22.20 -7.38
N VAL A 358 -4.40 22.68 -6.83
CA VAL A 358 -4.43 23.38 -5.53
C VAL A 358 -3.91 22.49 -4.40
N PHE A 359 -4.43 21.28 -4.26
CA PHE A 359 -4.08 20.44 -3.12
C PHE A 359 -2.67 19.84 -3.23
N MET A 360 -2.21 19.56 -4.46
CA MET A 360 -0.83 19.14 -4.70
C MET A 360 0.16 20.26 -4.37
N LEU A 361 -0.14 21.52 -4.71
CA LEU A 361 0.66 22.67 -4.26
C LEU A 361 0.62 22.82 -2.73
N ALA A 362 -0.52 22.62 -2.09
CA ALA A 362 -0.60 22.67 -0.63
C ALA A 362 0.31 21.63 0.04
N HIS A 363 0.50 20.45 -0.56
CA HIS A 363 1.49 19.48 -0.11
C HIS A 363 2.94 19.96 -0.31
N GLU A 364 3.24 20.56 -1.47
CA GLU A 364 4.57 21.12 -1.76
C GLU A 364 4.94 22.25 -0.80
N LEU A 365 3.97 23.06 -0.39
CA LEU A 365 4.14 24.19 0.53
C LEU A 365 4.01 23.79 2.00
N ASN A 366 3.81 22.50 2.30
CA ASN A 366 3.54 22.01 3.66
C ASN A 366 2.38 22.78 4.33
N LEU A 367 1.30 23.00 3.59
CA LEU A 367 0.04 23.62 4.06
C LEU A 367 -1.12 22.63 4.07
N ALA A 368 -0.98 21.45 3.46
CA ALA A 368 -2.04 20.45 3.35
C ALA A 368 -2.63 20.02 4.71
N GLN A 369 -1.82 20.01 5.78
CA GLN A 369 -2.28 19.70 7.14
C GLN A 369 -3.17 20.78 7.77
N HIS A 370 -3.19 21.98 7.20
CA HIS A 370 -4.03 23.10 7.64
C HIS A 370 -5.33 23.21 6.83
N ILE A 371 -5.54 22.33 5.86
CA ILE A 371 -6.70 22.32 4.96
C ILE A 371 -7.56 21.09 5.25
N THR A 372 -8.83 21.29 5.64
CA THR A 372 -9.85 20.24 5.62
C THR A 372 -10.44 20.10 4.22
N LEU A 373 -10.96 18.92 3.89
CA LEU A 373 -11.48 18.62 2.56
C LEU A 373 -12.99 18.37 2.63
N GLU A 374 -13.75 19.07 1.79
CA GLU A 374 -15.19 18.89 1.62
C GLU A 374 -15.47 18.42 0.20
N LYS A 375 -15.80 17.14 0.06
CA LYS A 375 -16.05 16.55 -1.25
C LYS A 375 -17.44 16.94 -1.74
N VAL A 376 -17.52 17.42 -2.98
CA VAL A 376 -18.78 17.73 -3.67
C VAL A 376 -18.68 17.28 -5.12
N VAL A 377 -19.83 17.05 -5.75
CA VAL A 377 -19.91 16.91 -7.21
C VAL A 377 -20.82 18.02 -7.76
N VAL A 378 -20.29 18.82 -8.68
CA VAL A 378 -21.00 19.97 -9.25
C VAL A 378 -21.34 19.72 -10.71
N ALA A 379 -22.55 20.12 -11.11
CA ALA A 379 -22.94 20.23 -12.51
C ALA A 379 -24.00 21.33 -12.68
N PRO A 380 -24.06 21.97 -13.88
CA PRO A 380 -25.00 23.07 -14.13
C PRO A 380 -26.44 22.61 -14.41
N ILE A 381 -26.67 21.30 -14.52
CA ILE A 381 -28.00 20.70 -14.74
C ILE A 381 -28.16 19.52 -13.80
N PRO A 382 -29.37 19.18 -13.32
CA PRO A 382 -29.60 17.98 -12.53
C PRO A 382 -29.20 16.67 -13.25
N ILE A 383 -28.37 15.84 -12.61
CA ILE A 383 -27.95 14.51 -13.09
C ILE A 383 -27.99 13.57 -11.90
N LYS A 384 -28.93 12.62 -11.91
CA LYS A 384 -29.15 11.66 -10.83
C LYS A 384 -27.88 10.86 -10.55
N GLY A 385 -27.38 10.89 -9.31
CA GLY A 385 -26.17 10.19 -8.89
C GLY A 385 -24.84 10.84 -9.31
N TRP A 386 -24.89 12.06 -9.87
CA TRP A 386 -23.71 12.81 -10.34
C TRP A 386 -23.61 14.21 -9.76
N ILE A 387 -24.57 14.63 -8.95
CA ILE A 387 -24.59 15.94 -8.30
C ILE A 387 -24.90 15.71 -6.84
N ASP A 388 -24.19 16.45 -6.02
CA ASP A 388 -24.41 16.48 -4.58
C ASP A 388 -25.13 17.78 -4.22
N ASN A 389 -24.38 18.89 -4.14
CA ASN A 389 -24.91 20.14 -3.59
C ASN A 389 -24.22 21.39 -4.20
N THR A 390 -24.49 21.70 -5.46
CA THR A 390 -23.91 22.89 -6.15
C THR A 390 -24.27 24.20 -5.44
N ASP A 391 -25.48 24.30 -4.87
CA ASP A 391 -25.94 25.50 -4.17
C ASP A 391 -25.13 25.79 -2.89
N ASP A 392 -24.66 24.73 -2.21
CA ASP A 392 -23.74 24.90 -1.08
C ASP A 392 -22.38 25.44 -1.51
N VAL A 393 -21.89 25.07 -2.69
CA VAL A 393 -20.69 25.67 -3.29
C VAL A 393 -20.97 27.12 -3.68
N ALA A 394 -22.17 27.41 -4.21
CA ALA A 394 -22.57 28.74 -4.68
C ALA A 394 -22.54 29.82 -3.59
N LYS A 395 -22.70 29.43 -2.32
CA LYS A 395 -22.55 30.31 -1.15
C LYS A 395 -21.16 30.94 -1.04
N PHE A 396 -20.12 30.26 -1.53
CA PHE A 396 -18.72 30.68 -1.42
C PHE A 396 -18.07 30.97 -2.80
N ASN A 397 -18.63 30.39 -3.86
CA ASN A 397 -18.23 30.66 -5.23
C ASN A 397 -19.50 30.78 -6.08
N PRO A 398 -19.94 32.00 -6.44
CA PRO A 398 -21.21 32.20 -7.15
C PRO A 398 -21.28 31.51 -8.51
N MET A 399 -20.14 31.03 -9.06
CA MET A 399 -20.11 30.24 -10.29
C MET A 399 -20.46 28.76 -10.08
N GLY A 400 -20.62 28.29 -8.83
CA GLY A 400 -20.87 26.88 -8.50
C GLY A 400 -19.73 25.95 -8.93
N LYS A 401 -18.51 26.47 -9.06
CA LYS A 401 -17.33 25.72 -9.54
C LYS A 401 -16.41 25.32 -8.39
N ILE A 402 -15.72 24.20 -8.59
CA ILE A 402 -14.61 23.75 -7.74
C ILE A 402 -13.27 23.93 -8.47
N PRO A 403 -12.15 24.14 -7.75
CA PRO A 403 -12.03 24.28 -6.30
C PRO A 403 -12.55 25.62 -5.76
N CYS A 404 -12.96 25.62 -4.49
CA CYS A 404 -13.19 26.82 -3.68
C CYS A 404 -12.55 26.61 -2.30
N LEU A 405 -11.68 27.53 -1.87
CA LEU A 405 -11.02 27.51 -0.57
C LEU A 405 -11.72 28.51 0.35
N VAL A 406 -12.34 28.03 1.42
CA VAL A 406 -12.93 28.87 2.47
C VAL A 406 -11.95 28.94 3.64
N THR A 407 -11.67 30.14 4.11
CA THR A 407 -10.69 30.38 5.18
C THR A 407 -11.31 31.25 6.27
N ASP A 408 -10.78 31.20 7.50
CA ASP A 408 -11.29 32.05 8.59
C ASP A 408 -11.14 33.55 8.28
N ASP A 409 -10.11 33.94 7.52
CA ASP A 409 -9.80 35.31 7.09
C ASP A 409 -10.54 35.73 5.81
N VAL A 410 -10.93 34.77 4.95
CA VAL A 410 -11.75 35.00 3.76
C VAL A 410 -12.96 34.05 3.78
N PRO A 411 -13.95 34.31 4.65
CA PRO A 411 -15.11 33.43 4.81
C PRO A 411 -16.05 33.44 3.60
N THR A 412 -15.95 34.46 2.75
CA THR A 412 -16.68 34.55 1.48
C THR A 412 -16.17 33.57 0.41
N GLY A 413 -15.02 32.91 0.65
CA GLY A 413 -14.41 31.96 -0.27
C GLY A 413 -13.41 32.60 -1.25
N ILE A 414 -12.34 31.86 -1.52
CA ILE A 414 -11.34 32.14 -2.54
C ILE A 414 -11.56 31.09 -3.64
N PHE A 415 -11.86 31.52 -4.85
CA PHE A 415 -12.13 30.65 -5.99
C PHE A 415 -11.33 31.09 -7.21
N ASP A 416 -11.31 30.23 -8.23
CA ASP A 416 -10.26 30.14 -9.25
C ASP A 416 -8.97 29.49 -8.71
N SER A 417 -8.55 28.41 -9.37
CA SER A 417 -7.43 27.60 -8.91
C SER A 417 -6.10 28.36 -8.89
N ARG A 418 -5.91 29.39 -9.73
CA ARG A 418 -4.70 30.23 -9.68
C ARG A 418 -4.72 31.15 -8.49
N VAL A 419 -5.85 31.81 -8.25
CA VAL A 419 -6.01 32.74 -7.11
C VAL A 419 -5.81 31.99 -5.80
N ILE A 420 -6.37 30.78 -5.67
CA ILE A 420 -6.13 29.92 -4.51
C ILE A 420 -4.64 29.56 -4.38
N CYS A 421 -3.97 29.19 -5.48
CA CYS A 421 -2.55 28.86 -5.42
C CYS A 421 -1.67 30.07 -5.07
N GLU A 422 -2.00 31.26 -5.56
CA GLU A 422 -1.33 32.51 -5.22
C GLU A 422 -1.50 32.82 -3.73
N TYR A 423 -2.72 32.68 -3.20
CA TYR A 423 -2.98 32.80 -1.76
C TYR A 423 -2.13 31.82 -0.93
N LEU A 424 -2.08 30.54 -1.30
CA LEU A 424 -1.27 29.54 -0.60
C LEU A 424 0.24 29.84 -0.68
N THR A 425 0.71 30.33 -1.83
CA THR A 425 2.11 30.71 -2.05
C THR A 425 2.51 31.90 -1.17
N GLU A 426 1.66 32.93 -1.09
CA GLU A 426 1.84 34.09 -0.22
C GLU A 426 1.81 33.68 1.26
N LEU A 427 0.86 32.81 1.65
CA LEU A 427 0.73 32.30 3.00
C LEU A 427 2.01 31.56 3.45
N ALA A 428 2.58 30.75 2.57
CA ALA A 428 3.85 30.06 2.76
C ALA A 428 5.09 30.97 2.73
N GLY A 429 4.94 32.26 2.39
CA GLY A 429 6.04 33.22 2.31
C GLY A 429 7.00 32.99 1.14
N VAL A 430 6.54 32.30 0.09
CA VAL A 430 7.36 31.99 -1.08
C VAL A 430 7.39 33.19 -2.03
N LYS A 431 8.55 33.84 -2.15
CA LYS A 431 8.76 34.95 -3.09
C LYS A 431 9.29 34.43 -4.42
N MET A 432 8.65 34.81 -5.52
CA MET A 432 9.12 34.48 -6.87
C MET A 432 9.81 35.69 -7.52
N LYS A 433 10.97 35.45 -8.13
CA LYS A 433 11.67 36.45 -8.95
C LYS A 433 10.96 36.58 -10.30
N LYS A 434 10.54 37.78 -10.68
CA LYS A 434 9.85 38.07 -11.95
C LYS A 434 10.83 38.30 -13.10
N ASP A 435 11.60 37.28 -13.45
CA ASP A 435 12.51 37.29 -14.59
C ASP A 435 11.88 36.71 -15.87
N GLN A 436 12.65 36.54 -16.94
CA GLN A 436 12.16 35.95 -18.19
C GLN A 436 11.57 34.54 -17.98
N ARG A 437 12.21 33.71 -17.14
CA ARG A 437 11.76 32.35 -16.87
C ARG A 437 10.43 32.36 -16.14
N TYR A 438 10.21 33.30 -15.22
CA TYR A 438 8.92 33.48 -14.58
C TYR A 438 7.79 33.62 -15.60
N TRP A 439 7.93 34.51 -16.59
CA TRP A 439 6.89 34.70 -17.61
C TRP A 439 6.71 33.47 -18.50
N GLN A 440 7.79 32.75 -18.83
CA GLN A 440 7.70 31.48 -19.53
C GLN A 440 6.91 30.43 -18.72
N MET A 441 7.20 30.28 -17.43
CA MET A 441 6.48 29.34 -16.56
C MET A 441 5.02 29.73 -16.38
N ARG A 442 4.69 31.01 -16.21
CA ARG A 442 3.30 31.50 -16.16
C ARG A 442 2.55 31.21 -17.46
N ALA A 443 3.21 31.31 -18.62
CA ALA A 443 2.61 30.92 -19.90
C ALA A 443 2.37 29.41 -19.99
N LEU A 444 3.26 28.57 -19.44
CA LEU A 444 3.06 27.11 -19.37
C LEU A 444 1.92 26.74 -18.42
N HIS A 445 1.79 27.42 -17.29
CA HIS A 445 0.62 27.28 -16.42
C HIS A 445 -0.67 27.63 -17.17
N ALA A 446 -0.67 28.71 -17.95
CA ALA A 446 -1.82 29.04 -18.78
C ALA A 446 -2.14 28.00 -19.85
N CYS A 447 -1.10 27.41 -20.43
CA CYS A 447 -1.27 26.26 -21.31
C CYS A 447 -1.84 25.04 -20.58
N ALA A 448 -1.40 24.76 -19.35
CA ALA A 448 -1.89 23.67 -18.51
C ALA A 448 -3.39 23.82 -18.18
N ASP A 449 -3.82 25.03 -17.83
CA ASP A 449 -5.24 25.30 -17.59
C ASP A 449 -6.06 25.14 -18.88
N GLY A 450 -5.54 25.58 -20.03
CA GLY A 450 -6.21 25.36 -21.33
C GLY A 450 -6.34 23.88 -21.71
N ILE A 451 -5.36 23.04 -21.35
CA ILE A 451 -5.45 21.57 -21.49
C ILE A 451 -6.56 21.03 -20.59
N ALA A 452 -6.61 21.46 -19.32
CA ALA A 452 -7.64 21.06 -18.38
C ALA A 452 -9.05 21.47 -18.86
N ASP A 453 -9.21 22.70 -19.35
CA ASP A 453 -10.47 23.22 -19.89
C ASP A 453 -10.95 22.36 -21.06
N ALA A 454 -10.06 22.08 -22.02
CA ALA A 454 -10.35 21.23 -23.16
C ALA A 454 -10.75 19.81 -22.73
N GLY A 455 -10.06 19.25 -21.74
CA GLY A 455 -10.35 17.93 -21.19
C GLY A 455 -11.71 17.83 -20.49
N VAL A 456 -12.10 18.87 -19.73
CA VAL A 456 -13.43 18.95 -19.11
C VAL A 456 -14.52 19.06 -20.16
N LEU A 457 -14.33 19.89 -21.18
CA LEU A 457 -15.28 20.03 -22.30
C LEU A 457 -15.49 18.70 -23.03
N ILE A 458 -14.41 17.94 -23.30
CA ILE A 458 -14.53 16.60 -23.87
C ILE A 458 -15.29 15.65 -22.93
N THR A 459 -15.02 15.73 -21.62
CA THR A 459 -15.71 14.88 -20.64
C THR A 459 -17.22 15.12 -20.65
N TYR A 460 -17.66 16.37 -20.76
CA TYR A 460 -19.09 16.69 -20.87
C TYR A 460 -19.71 16.19 -22.18
N GLU A 461 -19.01 16.33 -23.31
CA GLU A 461 -19.45 15.74 -24.58
C GLU A 461 -19.67 14.24 -24.47
N VAL A 462 -18.68 13.52 -23.91
CA VAL A 462 -18.66 12.06 -23.88
C VAL A 462 -19.58 11.48 -22.81
N ARG A 463 -19.61 12.04 -21.60
CA ARG A 463 -20.32 11.44 -20.45
C ARG A 463 -21.73 11.96 -20.27
N ILE A 464 -22.05 13.15 -20.77
CA ILE A 464 -23.36 13.80 -20.53
C ILE A 464 -24.12 13.97 -21.84
N ARG A 465 -23.51 14.61 -22.83
CA ARG A 465 -24.20 14.95 -24.09
C ARG A 465 -24.43 13.74 -24.99
N LYS A 466 -23.49 12.80 -25.03
CA LYS A 466 -23.58 11.61 -25.89
C LYS A 466 -24.79 10.72 -25.61
N GLU A 467 -25.06 10.41 -24.34
CA GLU A 467 -26.22 9.60 -23.95
C GLU A 467 -27.55 10.29 -24.25
N ARG A 468 -27.53 11.61 -24.49
CA ARG A 468 -28.69 12.43 -24.83
C ARG A 468 -28.80 12.75 -26.32
N GLY A 469 -27.96 12.16 -27.17
CA GLY A 469 -27.95 12.41 -28.61
C GLY A 469 -27.39 13.77 -29.03
N LEU A 470 -26.70 14.49 -28.14
CA LEU A 470 -26.17 15.84 -28.35
C LEU A 470 -24.65 15.86 -28.62
N TYR A 471 -24.06 14.71 -28.97
CA TYR A 471 -22.61 14.59 -29.13
C TYR A 471 -22.11 15.31 -30.38
N PHE A 472 -21.20 16.28 -30.20
CA PHE A 472 -20.58 16.99 -31.32
C PHE A 472 -19.13 16.53 -31.53
N LYS A 473 -18.92 15.66 -32.52
CA LYS A 473 -17.63 15.01 -32.77
C LYS A 473 -16.51 16.01 -33.11
N GLU A 474 -16.80 16.98 -33.97
CA GLU A 474 -15.86 18.00 -34.44
C GLU A 474 -15.39 18.89 -33.30
N TRP A 475 -16.27 19.17 -32.32
CA TRP A 475 -15.89 19.88 -31.10
C TRP A 475 -14.87 19.08 -30.29
N VAL A 476 -15.11 17.78 -30.10
CA VAL A 476 -14.18 16.90 -29.38
C VAL A 476 -12.81 16.86 -30.07
N GLU A 477 -12.77 16.73 -31.40
CA GLU A 477 -11.51 16.74 -32.16
C GLU A 477 -10.79 18.10 -32.09
N GLY A 478 -11.53 19.20 -32.10
CA GLY A 478 -10.98 20.54 -31.88
C GLY A 478 -10.34 20.69 -30.49
N GLN A 479 -10.98 20.16 -29.44
CA GLN A 479 -10.42 20.17 -28.08
C GLN A 479 -9.19 19.25 -27.97
N LYS A 480 -9.21 18.06 -28.57
CA LYS A 480 -8.03 17.18 -28.65
C LYS A 480 -6.84 17.87 -29.32
N THR A 481 -7.09 18.61 -30.40
CA THR A 481 -6.04 19.37 -31.10
C THR A 481 -5.42 20.46 -30.22
N LYS A 482 -6.20 21.10 -29.33
CA LYS A 482 -5.64 22.02 -28.33
C LYS A 482 -4.77 21.29 -27.31
N ILE A 483 -5.21 20.13 -26.82
CA ILE A 483 -4.45 19.31 -25.86
C ILE A 483 -3.11 18.90 -26.46
N VAL A 484 -3.10 18.38 -27.70
CA VAL A 484 -1.88 17.96 -28.40
C VAL A 484 -0.90 19.12 -28.53
N ARG A 485 -1.34 20.29 -29.00
CA ARG A 485 -0.48 21.49 -29.12
C ARG A 485 0.07 21.95 -27.76
N GLY A 486 -0.72 21.83 -26.70
CA GLY A 486 -0.26 22.17 -25.35
C GLY A 486 0.81 21.20 -24.83
N LEU A 487 0.61 19.91 -25.06
CA LEU A 487 1.63 18.89 -24.73
C LEU A 487 2.92 19.08 -25.55
N ASP A 488 2.81 19.47 -26.82
CA ASP A 488 3.97 19.80 -27.66
C ASP A 488 4.71 21.03 -27.13
N ARG A 489 3.98 22.03 -26.61
CA ARG A 489 4.60 23.17 -25.94
C ARG A 489 5.34 22.76 -24.66
N PHE A 490 4.81 21.81 -23.89
CA PHE A 490 5.50 21.26 -22.71
C PHE A 490 6.75 20.47 -23.08
N GLU A 491 6.70 19.67 -24.15
CA GLU A 491 7.88 18.99 -24.68
C GLU A 491 8.98 19.98 -25.06
N ALA A 492 8.63 21.03 -25.83
CA ALA A 492 9.56 22.08 -26.20
C ALA A 492 10.15 22.78 -24.95
N ALA A 493 9.32 23.12 -23.97
CA ALA A 493 9.79 23.75 -22.73
C ALA A 493 10.72 22.83 -21.90
N ALA A 494 10.51 21.51 -21.92
CA ALA A 494 11.42 20.56 -21.31
C ALA A 494 12.75 20.42 -22.08
N ALA A 495 12.69 20.48 -23.42
CA ALA A 495 13.89 20.47 -24.26
C ALA A 495 14.73 21.75 -24.13
N GLU A 496 14.07 22.92 -24.02
CA GLU A 496 14.66 24.25 -23.85
C GLU A 496 15.19 24.50 -22.42
N GLY A 497 14.94 23.58 -21.48
CA GLY A 497 15.37 23.73 -20.08
C GLY A 497 14.54 24.73 -19.26
N VAL A 498 13.40 25.17 -19.78
CA VAL A 498 12.42 26.01 -19.05
C VAL A 498 11.80 25.20 -17.91
N LEU A 499 11.30 23.99 -18.24
CA LEU A 499 10.94 22.96 -17.28
C LEU A 499 12.21 22.27 -16.80
N ARG A 500 12.71 22.72 -15.65
CA ARG A 500 13.89 22.13 -15.02
C ARG A 500 13.53 20.78 -14.41
N GLU A 501 14.53 19.91 -14.27
CA GLU A 501 14.33 18.68 -13.54
C GLU A 501 13.85 19.00 -12.11
N PRO A 502 12.79 18.33 -11.61
CA PRO A 502 12.29 18.59 -10.27
C PRO A 502 13.39 18.29 -9.25
N ASP A 503 13.80 19.29 -8.48
CA ASP A 503 14.75 19.12 -7.40
C ASP A 503 14.07 18.62 -6.12
N SER A 504 14.82 18.49 -5.04
CA SER A 504 14.28 18.09 -3.73
C SER A 504 13.55 19.22 -2.99
N GLY A 505 13.50 20.43 -3.54
CA GLY A 505 12.82 21.59 -2.96
C GLY A 505 11.32 21.60 -3.26
N PRO A 506 10.57 22.56 -2.67
CA PRO A 506 9.15 22.74 -2.96
C PRO A 506 8.98 23.17 -4.42
N ALA A 507 8.09 22.50 -5.13
CA ALA A 507 7.82 22.83 -6.52
C ALA A 507 6.99 24.11 -6.66
N THR A 508 7.15 24.80 -7.78
CA THR A 508 6.34 25.99 -8.10
C THR A 508 4.93 25.58 -8.53
N VAL A 509 3.95 26.48 -8.34
CA VAL A 509 2.58 26.28 -8.85
C VAL A 509 2.56 26.00 -10.36
N ASP A 510 3.46 26.62 -11.12
CA ASP A 510 3.50 26.46 -12.57
C ASP A 510 3.97 25.05 -12.97
N GLU A 511 4.94 24.49 -12.26
CA GLU A 511 5.37 23.09 -12.47
C GLU A 511 4.27 22.11 -12.03
N VAL A 512 3.63 22.37 -10.89
CA VAL A 512 2.46 21.60 -10.40
C VAL A 512 1.36 21.59 -11.47
N ALA A 513 1.05 22.73 -12.08
CA ALA A 513 0.03 22.84 -13.13
C ALA A 513 0.37 21.98 -14.35
N VAL A 514 1.61 22.05 -14.84
CA VAL A 514 2.09 21.25 -15.98
C VAL A 514 2.01 19.75 -15.67
N ALA A 515 2.42 19.33 -14.47
CA ALA A 515 2.38 17.93 -14.06
C ALA A 515 0.95 17.40 -13.96
N VAL A 516 0.03 18.18 -13.39
CA VAL A 516 -1.39 17.80 -13.29
C VAL A 516 -2.05 17.71 -14.66
N ALA A 517 -1.85 18.72 -15.52
CA ALA A 517 -2.42 18.72 -16.86
C ALA A 517 -1.91 17.53 -17.70
N THR A 518 -0.60 17.25 -17.63
CA THR A 518 -0.02 16.09 -18.33
C THR A 518 -0.61 14.79 -17.80
N ALA A 519 -0.64 14.59 -16.48
CA ALA A 519 -1.17 13.37 -15.85
C ALA A 519 -2.67 13.16 -16.13
N MET A 520 -3.46 14.22 -16.26
CA MET A 520 -4.88 14.14 -16.62
C MET A 520 -5.07 13.49 -17.99
N THR A 521 -4.21 13.78 -18.96
CA THR A 521 -4.33 13.22 -20.32
C THR A 521 -4.09 11.72 -20.40
N GLU A 522 -3.38 11.12 -19.43
CA GLU A 522 -3.22 9.66 -19.32
C GLU A 522 -4.59 8.95 -19.11
N GLN A 523 -5.56 9.63 -18.50
CA GLN A 523 -6.92 9.09 -18.34
C GLN A 523 -7.76 9.18 -19.64
N MET A 524 -7.23 9.82 -20.68
CA MET A 524 -7.93 10.06 -21.96
C MET A 524 -7.44 9.17 -23.10
N VAL A 525 -6.67 8.11 -22.80
CA VAL A 525 -6.14 7.19 -23.81
C VAL A 525 -7.26 6.53 -24.63
N PHE A 526 -8.43 6.28 -24.03
CA PHE A 526 -9.61 5.74 -24.73
C PHE A 526 -10.15 6.68 -25.83
N LEU A 527 -9.72 7.94 -25.84
CA LEU A 527 -10.05 8.94 -26.86
C LEU A 527 -8.96 9.06 -27.95
N GLY A 528 -7.95 8.19 -27.93
CA GLY A 528 -6.81 8.23 -28.86
C GLY A 528 -5.72 9.23 -28.48
N LEU A 529 -5.81 9.89 -27.32
CA LEU A 529 -4.77 10.80 -26.83
C LEU A 529 -3.63 10.01 -26.17
N GLN A 530 -2.47 9.98 -26.82
CA GLN A 530 -1.26 9.32 -26.32
C GLN A 530 -0.18 10.37 -26.04
N TRP A 531 -0.24 11.01 -24.86
CA TRP A 531 0.65 12.13 -24.54
C TRP A 531 2.14 11.77 -24.60
N ARG A 532 2.49 10.51 -24.29
CA ARG A 532 3.88 10.02 -24.33
C ARG A 532 4.46 10.00 -25.74
N LYS A 533 3.66 9.68 -26.77
CA LYS A 533 4.13 9.52 -28.14
C LYS A 533 4.71 10.85 -28.66
N GLY A 534 5.99 10.84 -29.06
CA GLY A 534 6.70 12.01 -29.60
C GLY A 534 7.21 13.01 -28.56
N ARG A 535 7.10 12.73 -27.25
CA ARG A 535 7.45 13.68 -26.17
C ARG A 535 8.43 13.11 -25.14
N PRO A 536 9.64 12.69 -25.54
CA PRO A 536 10.58 12.01 -24.65
C PRO A 536 11.11 12.91 -23.50
N LYS A 537 11.27 14.22 -23.70
CA LYS A 537 11.79 15.11 -22.65
C LYS A 537 10.74 15.34 -21.56
N LEU A 538 9.49 15.55 -21.95
CA LEU A 538 8.35 15.64 -21.05
C LEU A 538 8.13 14.32 -20.31
N GLN A 539 8.28 13.18 -20.97
CA GLN A 539 8.22 11.88 -20.30
C GLN A 539 9.29 11.73 -19.22
N LYS A 540 10.55 12.11 -19.51
CA LYS A 540 11.64 12.09 -18.53
C LYS A 540 11.29 12.98 -17.33
N TRP A 541 10.82 14.20 -17.59
CA TRP A 541 10.41 15.14 -16.56
C TRP A 541 9.25 14.61 -15.70
N MET A 542 8.21 14.06 -16.33
CA MET A 542 7.06 13.46 -15.64
C MET A 542 7.44 12.25 -14.78
N SER A 543 8.39 11.42 -15.21
CA SER A 543 8.84 10.25 -14.42
C SER A 543 9.42 10.62 -13.05
N LYS A 544 9.90 11.86 -12.89
CA LYS A 544 10.34 12.41 -11.61
C LYS A 544 9.16 12.92 -10.80
N TRP A 545 8.23 13.63 -11.45
CA TRP A 545 6.99 14.10 -10.83
C TRP A 545 6.12 12.97 -10.29
N GLU A 546 5.99 11.86 -11.02
CA GLU A 546 5.22 10.68 -10.60
C GLU A 546 5.72 10.06 -9.28
N LYS A 547 6.95 10.38 -8.86
CA LYS A 547 7.57 9.90 -7.61
C LYS A 547 7.49 10.91 -6.46
N ARG A 548 7.04 12.15 -6.71
CA ARG A 548 6.94 13.17 -5.65
C ARG A 548 5.81 12.83 -4.68
N GLY A 549 6.03 13.09 -3.38
CA GLY A 549 5.05 12.82 -2.33
C GLY A 549 3.71 13.53 -2.57
N SER A 550 3.74 14.79 -3.02
CA SER A 550 2.55 15.58 -3.39
C SER A 550 1.74 14.94 -4.52
N PHE A 551 2.41 14.40 -5.54
CA PHE A 551 1.77 13.73 -6.68
C PHE A 551 1.10 12.42 -6.27
N VAL A 552 1.78 11.64 -5.42
CA VAL A 552 1.28 10.36 -4.88
C VAL A 552 0.13 10.57 -3.90
N ALA A 553 0.17 11.64 -3.11
CA ALA A 553 -0.87 11.96 -2.12
C ALA A 553 -2.18 12.47 -2.74
N THR A 554 -2.15 12.91 -3.99
CA THR A 554 -3.30 13.54 -4.67
C THR A 554 -3.79 12.75 -5.90
N PRO A 555 -4.02 11.43 -5.82
CA PRO A 555 -4.39 10.64 -7.00
C PRO A 555 -5.78 11.05 -7.52
N PRO A 556 -5.98 11.14 -8.85
CA PRO A 556 -7.24 11.57 -9.45
C PRO A 556 -8.30 10.45 -9.51
N THR A 557 -8.15 9.39 -8.72
CA THR A 557 -9.01 8.20 -8.75
C THR A 557 -9.55 7.81 -7.38
N LYS A 558 -9.20 8.56 -6.33
CA LYS A 558 -9.56 8.28 -4.93
C LYS A 558 -9.74 9.59 -4.19
N ASP A 559 -10.54 9.54 -3.13
CA ASP A 559 -10.68 10.67 -2.23
C ASP A 559 -9.38 10.91 -1.46
N TRP A 560 -9.11 12.18 -1.20
CA TRP A 560 -7.90 12.60 -0.49
C TRP A 560 -8.22 12.76 0.98
N VAL A 561 -7.20 12.59 1.82
CA VAL A 561 -7.32 12.74 3.27
C VAL A 561 -6.51 13.95 3.69
N ALA A 562 -7.18 14.94 4.30
CA ALA A 562 -6.51 16.05 4.97
C ALA A 562 -5.67 15.52 6.13
N ALA A 563 -4.40 15.93 6.25
CA ALA A 563 -3.50 15.38 7.26
C ALA A 563 -3.99 15.62 8.72
N GLY A 564 -4.87 16.60 8.97
CA GLY A 564 -5.52 16.83 10.27
C GLY A 564 -6.89 16.15 10.49
N ALA A 565 -7.55 15.63 9.45
CA ALA A 565 -8.82 14.90 9.61
C ALA A 565 -8.61 13.50 10.18
N ALA A 566 -7.41 12.94 10.02
CA ALA A 566 -6.98 11.70 10.67
C ALA A 566 -6.97 11.82 12.21
N GLU A 567 -6.84 13.03 12.78
CA GLU A 567 -6.81 13.26 14.23
C GLU A 567 -8.18 13.54 14.85
N LYS A 568 -9.17 14.05 14.09
CA LYS A 568 -10.53 14.31 14.60
C LYS A 568 -11.48 13.12 14.47
N ILE A 569 -11.27 12.25 13.48
CA ILE A 569 -12.02 10.98 13.39
C ILE A 569 -11.59 10.00 14.50
N ALA A 570 -10.42 10.22 15.11
CA ALA A 570 -9.93 9.46 16.28
C ALA A 570 -10.49 9.95 17.65
N LYS A 571 -11.34 10.99 17.68
CA LYS A 571 -11.92 11.56 18.92
C LYS A 571 -13.46 11.58 18.99
N LEU A 572 -14.14 11.04 17.98
CA LEU A 572 -15.54 10.59 18.05
C LEU A 572 -15.53 9.08 17.85
#